data_AF-A0A521I2L6-F1
#
_entry.id   AF-A0A521I2L6-F1
#
_cell.length_a   1.000
_cell.length_b   1.000
_cell.length_c   1.000
_cell.angle_alpha   90.00
_cell.angle_beta   90.00
_cell.angle_gamma   90.00
#
_symmetry.space_group_name_H-M   'P 1'
#
loop_
_entity.id
_entity.type
_entity.pdbx_description
1 polymer ?
#
loop_
_entity_poly.entity_id
_entity_poly.type
_entity_poly.pdbx_seq_one_letter_code
_entity_poly.pdbx_strand_id
1 'polypeptide(L)'
;MITLSPSKKAQQSCGSAARFLDNAVNAQLRCVVHALARGISAAIFYHTAFGVLNVDVGQILYTTIQFFFDILFLLILVRILLSFLPQFRSNAIAEMVFGITEPILSPFQRIIPPVGMFDISPMVAIIVLGILQQVLLFLIANAFGLFIE
;
A
#
# COMPACT_ATOMS: atom_id res chain seq x y z
N MET A 1 68.29 -9.59 53.47
CA MET A 1 67.63 -8.33 53.08
C MET A 1 67.97 -8.08 51.61
N ILE A 2 67.13 -8.54 50.67
CA ILE A 2 67.42 -8.45 49.24
C ILE A 2 66.83 -7.14 48.74
N THR A 3 67.71 -6.21 48.37
CA THR A 3 67.33 -4.94 47.75
C THR A 3 66.77 -5.21 46.36
N LEU A 4 65.45 -5.18 46.19
CA LEU A 4 64.83 -5.29 44.88
C LEU A 4 65.29 -4.10 44.01
N SER A 5 65.89 -4.43 42.87
CA SER A 5 66.40 -3.48 41.87
C SER A 5 65.31 -2.49 41.44
N PRO A 6 65.60 -1.18 41.36
CA PRO A 6 64.61 -0.11 41.11
C PRO A 6 63.90 -0.22 39.75
N SER A 7 64.43 -1.02 38.82
CA SER A 7 63.87 -1.24 37.48
C SER A 7 62.48 -1.92 37.48
N LYS A 8 62.24 -2.90 38.38
CA LYS A 8 60.98 -3.67 38.36
C LYS A 8 59.74 -2.84 38.77
N LYS A 9 59.91 -1.83 39.64
CA LYS A 9 58.80 -0.96 40.07
C LYS A 9 58.35 0.00 38.96
N ALA A 10 59.28 0.50 38.14
CA ALA A 10 58.94 1.36 37.00
C ALA A 10 58.18 0.60 35.91
N GLN A 11 58.58 -0.65 35.64
CA GLN A 11 57.94 -1.51 34.64
C GLN A 11 56.50 -1.91 35.03
N GLN A 12 56.24 -2.10 36.33
CA GLN A 12 54.91 -2.38 36.86
C GLN A 12 53.98 -1.15 36.81
N SER A 13 54.53 0.06 36.92
CA SER A 13 53.77 1.32 36.78
C SER A 13 53.40 1.62 35.32
N CYS A 14 54.33 1.46 34.36
CA CYS A 14 54.05 1.64 32.93
C CYS A 14 53.04 0.62 32.38
N GLY A 15 53.09 -0.65 32.83
CA GLY A 15 52.13 -1.68 32.40
C GLY A 15 50.70 -1.47 32.93
N SER A 16 50.52 -0.72 34.02
CA SER A 16 49.18 -0.30 34.46
C SER A 16 48.63 0.81 33.59
N ALA A 17 49.43 1.85 33.28
CA ALA A 17 48.99 2.98 32.45
C ALA A 17 48.58 2.56 31.02
N ALA A 18 49.34 1.66 30.38
CA ALA A 18 48.97 1.10 29.07
C ALA A 18 47.63 0.34 29.12
N ARG A 19 47.40 -0.46 30.16
CA ARG A 19 46.11 -1.15 30.38
C ARG A 19 44.95 -0.18 30.66
N PHE A 20 45.20 0.96 31.30
CA PHE A 20 44.18 2.00 31.46
C PHE A 20 43.80 2.66 30.14
N LEU A 21 44.77 2.92 29.26
CA LEU A 21 44.52 3.46 27.93
C LEU A 21 43.77 2.44 27.05
N ASP A 22 44.18 1.16 27.03
CA ASP A 22 43.48 0.12 26.27
C ASP A 22 42.05 -0.12 26.79
N ASN A 23 41.83 -0.07 28.10
CA ASN A 23 40.49 -0.17 28.67
C ASN A 23 39.63 1.04 28.35
N ALA A 24 40.20 2.25 28.34
CA ALA A 24 39.51 3.46 27.95
C ALA A 24 39.11 3.42 26.46
N VAL A 25 40.02 3.00 25.57
CA VAL A 25 39.76 2.83 24.13
C VAL A 25 38.68 1.76 23.90
N ASN A 26 38.76 0.60 24.56
CA ASN A 26 37.76 -0.46 24.43
C ASN A 26 36.39 -0.08 25.01
N ALA A 27 36.34 0.71 26.09
CA ALA A 27 35.10 1.25 26.63
C ALA A 27 34.47 2.27 25.67
N GLN A 28 35.30 3.16 25.11
CA GLN A 28 34.87 4.15 24.13
C GLN A 28 34.34 3.48 22.85
N LEU A 29 35.03 2.45 22.36
CA LEU A 29 34.60 1.66 21.20
C LEU A 29 33.26 0.96 21.46
N ARG A 30 33.04 0.37 22.64
CA ARG A 30 31.75 -0.26 23.01
C ARG A 30 30.60 0.75 23.03
N CYS A 31 30.80 1.93 23.62
CA CYS A 31 29.77 2.98 23.63
C CYS A 31 29.42 3.46 22.23
N VAL A 32 30.41 3.69 21.36
CA VAL A 32 30.20 4.12 19.98
C VAL A 32 29.46 3.05 19.18
N VAL A 33 29.87 1.77 19.28
CA VAL A 33 29.19 0.66 18.59
C VAL A 33 27.73 0.51 19.05
N HIS A 34 27.43 0.60 20.34
CA HIS A 34 26.05 0.55 20.84
C HIS A 34 25.21 1.76 20.39
N ALA A 35 25.79 2.96 20.34
CA ALA A 35 25.10 4.16 19.86
C ALA A 35 24.76 4.04 18.36
N LEU A 36 25.72 3.56 17.54
CA LEU A 36 25.51 3.32 16.12
C LEU A 36 24.50 2.19 15.87
N ALA A 37 24.59 1.08 16.61
CA ALA A 37 23.65 -0.03 16.48
C ALA A 37 22.21 0.37 16.80
N ARG A 38 22.00 1.21 17.84
CA ARG A 38 20.68 1.77 18.16
C ARG A 38 20.17 2.73 17.08
N GLY A 39 21.04 3.57 16.54
CA GLY A 39 20.69 4.50 15.45
C GLY A 39 20.30 3.79 14.16
N ILE A 40 21.08 2.77 13.75
CA ILE A 40 20.81 1.97 12.55
C ILE A 40 19.51 1.18 12.72
N SER A 41 19.29 0.55 13.88
CA SER A 41 18.04 -0.16 14.16
C SER A 41 16.82 0.77 14.12
N ALA A 42 16.93 2.00 14.65
CA ALA A 42 15.86 2.99 14.59
C ALA A 42 15.61 3.50 13.16
N ALA A 43 16.65 3.71 12.36
CA ALA A 43 16.53 4.14 10.96
C ALA A 43 15.89 3.06 10.07
N ILE A 44 16.30 1.79 10.24
CA ILE A 44 15.69 0.65 9.55
C ILE A 44 14.23 0.50 9.99
N PHE A 45 13.95 0.61 11.30
CA PHE A 45 12.59 0.54 11.82
C PHE A 45 11.70 1.68 11.30
N TYR A 46 12.23 2.91 11.18
CA TYR A 46 11.49 4.02 10.60
C TYR A 46 11.21 3.79 9.11
N HIS A 47 12.19 3.28 8.35
CA HIS A 47 12.01 2.98 6.93
C HIS A 47 11.00 1.85 6.69
N THR A 48 11.09 0.75 7.45
CA THR A 48 10.12 -0.35 7.34
C THR A 48 8.73 0.06 7.84
N ALA A 49 8.62 0.80 8.95
CA ALA A 49 7.33 1.29 9.44
C ALA A 49 6.67 2.30 8.49
N PHE A 50 7.45 3.24 7.91
CA PHE A 50 6.94 4.19 6.92
C PHE A 50 6.54 3.48 5.62
N GLY A 51 7.32 2.48 5.17
CA GLY A 51 6.96 1.65 4.02
C GLY A 51 5.64 0.90 4.24
N VAL A 52 5.46 0.24 5.39
CA VAL A 52 4.24 -0.52 5.73
C VAL A 52 3.01 0.39 5.77
N LEU A 53 3.09 1.57 6.40
CA LEU A 53 1.96 2.51 6.45
C LEU A 53 1.52 3.00 5.05
N ASN A 54 2.44 3.17 4.11
CA ASN A 54 2.09 3.57 2.73
C ASN A 54 1.47 2.41 1.93
N VAL A 55 1.97 1.19 2.11
CA VAL A 55 1.47 -0.01 1.44
C VAL A 55 0.07 -0.37 1.93
N ASP A 56 -0.19 -0.30 3.24
CA ASP A 56 -1.51 -0.63 3.81
C ASP A 56 -2.60 0.33 3.31
N VAL A 57 -2.32 1.64 3.29
CA VAL A 57 -3.26 2.64 2.77
C VAL A 57 -3.52 2.43 1.28
N GLY A 58 -2.47 2.11 0.51
CA GLY A 58 -2.58 1.79 -0.90
C GLY A 58 -3.46 0.55 -1.16
N GLN A 59 -3.29 -0.52 -0.39
CA GLN A 59 -4.10 -1.74 -0.49
C GLN A 59 -5.58 -1.49 -0.16
N ILE A 60 -5.87 -0.73 0.90
CA ILE A 60 -7.25 -0.38 1.27
C ILE A 60 -7.92 0.45 0.18
N LEU A 61 -7.18 1.43 -0.38
CA LEU A 61 -7.69 2.24 -1.49
C LEU A 61 -7.97 1.40 -2.73
N TYR A 62 -7.04 0.52 -3.10
CA TYR A 62 -7.16 -0.38 -4.25
C TYR A 62 -8.40 -1.27 -4.15
N THR A 63 -8.57 -1.96 -3.01
CA THR A 63 -9.68 -2.88 -2.77
C THR A 63 -11.03 -2.17 -2.71
N THR A 64 -11.09 -0.98 -2.09
CA THR A 64 -12.32 -0.18 -2.04
C THR A 64 -12.78 0.25 -3.44
N ILE A 65 -11.84 0.71 -4.28
CA ILE A 65 -12.14 1.10 -5.66
C ILE A 65 -12.59 -0.12 -6.46
N GLN A 66 -11.87 -1.24 -6.36
CA GLN A 66 -12.24 -2.47 -7.05
C GLN A 66 -13.67 -2.90 -6.70
N PHE A 67 -14.00 -2.95 -5.42
CA PHE A 67 -15.34 -3.32 -4.95
C PHE A 67 -16.44 -2.39 -5.46
N PHE A 68 -16.15 -1.09 -5.55
CA PHE A 68 -17.08 -0.12 -6.13
C PHE A 68 -17.38 -0.41 -7.60
N PHE A 69 -16.35 -0.66 -8.42
CA PHE A 69 -16.52 -1.01 -9.84
C PHE A 69 -17.25 -2.35 -10.02
N ASP A 70 -16.96 -3.34 -9.18
CA ASP A 70 -17.60 -4.66 -9.22
C ASP A 70 -19.10 -4.56 -8.92
N ILE A 71 -19.49 -3.73 -7.94
CA ILE A 71 -20.91 -3.44 -7.66
C ILE A 71 -21.57 -2.77 -8.87
N LEU A 72 -20.93 -1.76 -9.49
CA LEU A 72 -21.48 -1.10 -10.67
C LEU A 72 -21.65 -2.07 -11.83
N PHE A 73 -20.68 -2.95 -12.06
CA PHE A 73 -20.78 -4.01 -13.05
C PHE A 73 -21.99 -4.92 -12.78
N LEU A 74 -22.17 -5.36 -11.52
CA LEU A 74 -23.30 -6.19 -11.12
C LEU A 74 -24.64 -5.47 -11.33
N LEU A 75 -24.75 -4.18 -10.99
CA LEU A 75 -25.96 -3.40 -11.22
C LEU A 75 -26.32 -3.30 -12.70
N ILE A 76 -25.32 -3.06 -13.57
CA ILE A 76 -25.53 -3.00 -15.01
C ILE A 76 -25.91 -4.38 -15.57
N LEU A 77 -25.29 -5.45 -15.05
CA LEU A 77 -25.66 -6.82 -15.40
C LEU A 77 -27.11 -7.13 -15.03
N VAL A 78 -27.54 -6.76 -13.82
CA VAL A 78 -28.93 -6.89 -13.37
C VAL A 78 -29.87 -6.07 -14.26
N ARG A 79 -29.50 -4.84 -14.64
CA ARG A 79 -30.28 -4.02 -15.60
C ARG A 79 -30.48 -4.74 -16.93
N ILE A 80 -29.43 -5.38 -17.47
CA ILE A 80 -29.52 -6.17 -18.69
C ILE A 80 -30.50 -7.34 -18.49
N LEU A 81 -30.33 -8.13 -17.43
CA LEU A 81 -31.23 -9.26 -17.14
C LEU A 81 -32.71 -8.83 -16.97
N LEU A 82 -32.95 -7.71 -16.29
CA LEU A 82 -34.29 -7.13 -16.14
C LEU A 82 -34.87 -6.62 -17.47
N SER A 83 -34.02 -6.13 -18.38
CA SER A 83 -34.44 -5.71 -19.72
C SER A 83 -34.98 -6.88 -20.56
N PHE A 84 -34.38 -8.06 -20.43
CA PHE A 84 -34.84 -9.29 -21.08
C PHE A 84 -36.17 -9.81 -20.56
N LEU A 85 -36.54 -9.46 -19.32
CA LEU A 85 -37.77 -9.91 -18.67
C LEU A 85 -38.77 -8.74 -18.52
N PRO A 86 -39.58 -8.43 -19.55
CA PRO A 86 -40.50 -7.28 -19.54
C PRO A 86 -41.49 -7.27 -18.36
N GLN A 87 -41.83 -8.42 -17.79
CA GLN A 87 -42.71 -8.55 -16.64
C GLN A 87 -42.12 -8.02 -15.32
N PHE A 88 -40.78 -7.89 -15.22
CA PHE A 88 -40.12 -7.35 -14.02
C PHE A 88 -39.79 -5.86 -14.12
N ARG A 89 -40.03 -5.23 -15.29
CA ARG A 89 -39.69 -3.82 -15.53
C ARG A 89 -40.46 -2.83 -14.66
N SER A 90 -41.67 -3.19 -14.23
CA SER A 90 -42.55 -2.36 -13.39
C SER A 90 -42.43 -2.64 -11.89
N ASN A 91 -41.44 -3.42 -11.46
CA ASN A 91 -41.23 -3.71 -10.04
C ASN A 91 -40.38 -2.61 -9.39
N ALA A 92 -40.66 -2.30 -8.12
CA ALA A 92 -39.93 -1.28 -7.35
C ALA A 92 -38.40 -1.48 -7.34
N ILE A 93 -37.95 -2.75 -7.35
CA ILE A 93 -36.52 -3.10 -7.41
C ILE A 93 -35.92 -2.70 -8.77
N ALA A 94 -36.65 -2.89 -9.86
CA ALA A 94 -36.20 -2.52 -11.18
C ALA A 94 -36.07 -0.99 -11.29
N GLU A 95 -37.08 -0.24 -10.88
CA GLU A 95 -37.03 1.23 -10.85
C GLU A 95 -35.86 1.76 -10.02
N MET A 96 -35.57 1.14 -8.87
CA MET A 96 -34.41 1.50 -8.05
C MET A 96 -33.08 1.27 -8.81
N VAL A 97 -32.93 0.11 -9.46
CA VAL A 97 -31.73 -0.19 -10.26
C VAL A 97 -31.59 0.75 -11.45
N PHE A 98 -32.67 1.01 -12.18
CA PHE A 98 -32.69 1.98 -13.28
C PHE A 98 -32.30 3.37 -12.77
N GLY A 99 -32.88 3.84 -11.65
CA GLY A 99 -32.57 5.14 -11.06
C GLY A 99 -31.11 5.29 -10.61
N ILE A 100 -30.49 4.24 -10.03
CA ILE A 100 -29.08 4.27 -9.61
C ILE A 100 -28.15 4.23 -10.83
N THR A 101 -28.50 3.47 -11.86
CA THR A 101 -27.65 3.29 -13.05
C THR A 101 -27.80 4.41 -14.06
N GLU A 102 -28.91 5.14 -14.06
CA GLU A 102 -29.20 6.25 -14.99
C GLU A 102 -28.13 7.35 -15.02
N PRO A 103 -27.67 7.94 -13.90
CA PRO A 103 -26.64 8.98 -13.94
C PRO A 103 -25.31 8.48 -14.51
N ILE A 104 -25.02 7.18 -14.36
CA ILE A 104 -23.81 6.55 -14.89
C ILE A 104 -23.96 6.28 -16.39
N LEU A 105 -25.13 5.82 -16.85
CA LEU A 105 -25.40 5.52 -18.26
C LEU A 105 -25.77 6.74 -19.10
N SER A 106 -26.30 7.82 -18.52
CA SER A 106 -26.72 9.05 -19.22
C SER A 106 -25.65 9.61 -20.16
N PRO A 107 -24.37 9.77 -19.76
CA PRO A 107 -23.32 10.21 -20.68
C PRO A 107 -23.08 9.22 -21.83
N PHE A 108 -23.19 7.92 -21.61
CA PHE A 108 -23.03 6.90 -22.65
C PHE A 108 -24.21 6.87 -23.64
N GLN A 109 -25.44 7.06 -23.14
CA GLN A 109 -26.65 7.13 -23.97
C GLN A 109 -26.68 8.36 -24.88
N ARG A 110 -25.99 9.45 -24.51
CA ARG A 110 -25.81 10.62 -25.39
C ARG A 110 -24.93 10.32 -26.60
N ILE A 111 -23.97 9.42 -26.45
CA ILE A 111 -23.05 9.03 -27.52
C ILE A 111 -23.68 7.94 -28.39
N ILE A 112 -24.34 6.96 -27.75
CA ILE A 112 -25.00 5.83 -28.42
C ILE A 112 -26.47 5.83 -28.02
N PRO A 113 -27.33 6.53 -28.79
CA PRO A 113 -28.76 6.54 -28.51
C PRO A 113 -29.33 5.12 -28.58
N PRO A 114 -30.29 4.77 -27.71
CA PRO A 114 -30.88 3.44 -27.68
C PRO A 114 -31.61 3.15 -29.00
N VAL A 115 -31.34 1.98 -29.58
CA VAL A 115 -31.98 1.50 -30.81
C VAL A 115 -33.16 0.59 -30.43
N GLY A 116 -34.36 1.18 -30.31
CA GLY A 116 -35.60 0.47 -30.00
C GLY A 116 -35.76 0.13 -28.51
N MET A 117 -36.40 -1.00 -28.20
CA MET A 117 -36.54 -1.51 -26.81
C MET A 117 -35.29 -2.26 -26.30
N PHE A 118 -34.27 -2.42 -27.14
CA PHE A 118 -33.03 -3.11 -26.81
C PHE A 118 -31.93 -2.06 -26.56
N ASP A 119 -31.71 -1.74 -25.30
CA ASP A 119 -30.62 -0.87 -24.91
C ASP A 119 -29.30 -1.64 -25.09
N ILE A 120 -28.53 -1.31 -26.15
CA ILE A 120 -27.16 -1.82 -26.35
C ILE A 120 -26.16 -1.04 -25.47
N SER A 121 -26.53 0.15 -25.03
CA SER A 121 -25.70 1.04 -24.19
C SER A 121 -25.15 0.38 -22.91
N PRO A 122 -25.88 -0.47 -22.15
CA PRO A 122 -25.36 -1.21 -21.00
C PRO A 122 -24.19 -2.15 -21.34
N MET A 123 -24.22 -2.75 -22.53
CA MET A 123 -23.20 -3.68 -22.99
C MET A 123 -21.89 -2.95 -23.29
N VAL A 124 -21.98 -1.79 -23.95
CA VAL A 124 -20.85 -0.89 -24.18
C VAL A 124 -20.35 -0.30 -22.86
N ALA A 125 -21.26 0.08 -21.96
CA ALA A 125 -20.92 0.61 -20.65
C ALA A 125 -20.07 -0.38 -19.85
N ILE A 126 -20.42 -1.67 -19.82
CA ILE A 126 -19.62 -2.71 -19.14
C ILE A 126 -18.19 -2.77 -19.68
N ILE A 127 -18.02 -2.77 -21.01
CA ILE A 127 -16.69 -2.85 -21.63
C ILE A 127 -15.86 -1.63 -21.25
N VAL A 128 -16.44 -0.43 -21.37
CA VAL A 128 -15.75 0.82 -21.04
C VAL A 128 -15.44 0.90 -19.55
N LEU A 129 -16.36 0.48 -18.68
CA LEU A 129 -16.16 0.46 -17.23
C LEU A 129 -15.02 -0.48 -16.84
N GLY A 130 -14.94 -1.66 -17.47
CA GLY A 130 -13.86 -2.61 -17.23
C GLY A 130 -12.50 -2.07 -17.66
N ILE A 131 -12.41 -1.41 -18.82
CA ILE A 131 -11.16 -0.76 -19.26
C ILE A 131 -10.78 0.37 -18.29
N LEU A 132 -11.74 1.20 -17.88
CA LEU A 132 -11.52 2.28 -16.90
C LEU A 132 -11.03 1.74 -15.57
N GLN A 133 -11.65 0.67 -15.05
CA GLN A 133 -11.25 0.00 -13.82
C GLN A 133 -9.80 -0.47 -13.93
N GLN A 134 -9.44 -1.18 -15.00
CA GLN A 134 -8.08 -1.70 -15.17
C GLN A 134 -7.03 -0.59 -15.27
N VAL A 135 -7.30 0.47 -16.05
CA VAL A 135 -6.39 1.61 -16.17
C VAL A 135 -6.24 2.31 -14.83
N LEU A 136 -7.34 2.55 -14.11
CA LEU A 136 -7.30 3.23 -12.82
C LEU A 136 -6.56 2.41 -11.76
N LEU A 137 -6.86 1.12 -11.65
CA LEU A 137 -6.18 0.20 -10.74
C LEU A 137 -4.70 0.08 -11.06
N PHE A 138 -4.33 0.03 -12.35
CA PHE A 138 -2.94 0.05 -12.78
C PHE A 138 -2.23 1.33 -12.36
N LEU A 139 -2.83 2.51 -12.58
CA LEU A 139 -2.22 3.78 -12.19
C LEU A 139 -2.01 3.87 -10.67
N ILE A 140 -2.99 3.43 -9.88
CA ILE A 140 -2.91 3.41 -8.41
C ILE A 140 -1.83 2.43 -7.94
N ALA A 141 -1.78 1.23 -8.54
CA ALA A 141 -0.79 0.22 -8.19
C ALA A 141 0.65 0.73 -8.44
N ASN A 142 0.89 1.38 -9.58
CA ASN A 142 2.19 1.96 -9.90
C ASN A 142 2.52 3.17 -9.01
N ALA A 143 1.53 4.00 -8.66
CA ALA A 143 1.73 5.18 -7.82
C ALA A 143 2.10 4.82 -6.37
N PHE A 144 1.52 3.75 -5.81
CA PHE A 144 1.76 3.31 -4.44
C PHE A 144 2.84 2.22 -4.33
N GLY A 145 3.43 1.78 -5.44
CA GLY A 145 4.41 0.69 -5.43
C GLY A 145 3.84 -0.63 -4.92
N LEU A 146 2.52 -0.83 -5.00
CA LEU A 146 1.81 -2.02 -4.51
C LEU A 146 2.16 -3.30 -5.28
N PHE A 147 3.03 -3.19 -6.30
CA PHE A 147 3.44 -4.26 -7.21
C PHE A 147 4.96 -4.26 -7.45
N ILE A 148 5.77 -4.05 -6.40
CA ILE A 148 7.21 -4.38 -6.40
C ILE A 148 7.47 -5.38 -5.26
N GLU A 149 6.99 -6.62 -5.42
CA GLU A 149 7.64 -7.87 -4.97
C GLU A 149 7.15 -9.02 -5.86
#